data_AF-A0A8T6NEC1-F1
#
_entry.id   AF-A0A8T6NEC1-F1
#
_cell.length_a   1.000
_cell.length_b   1.000
_cell.length_c   1.000
_cell.angle_alpha   90.00
_cell.angle_beta   90.00
_cell.angle_gamma   90.00
#
_symmetry.space_group_name_H-M   'P 1'
#
loop_
_entity.id
_entity.type
_entity.pdbx_description
1 polymer ?
#
loop_
_entity_poly.entity_id
_entity_poly.type
_entity_poly.pdbx_seq_one_letter_code
_entity_poly.pdbx_strand_id
1 'polypeptide(L)' 'AAKIAKHAHSNGSTLRESALELGLVTNDQFDQWVRPREMIGPKE' A
#
# COMPACT_ATOMS: atom_id res chain seq x y z
N ALA A 1 3.63 -1.83 6.84
CA ALA A 1 2.33 -2.36 6.37
C ALA A 1 1.19 -2.17 7.39
N ALA A 2 1.29 -2.73 8.61
CA ALA A 2 0.19 -2.71 9.58
C ALA A 2 -0.35 -1.30 9.93
N LYS A 3 0.52 -0.29 10.03
CA LYS A 3 0.12 1.10 10.31
C LYS A 3 -0.76 1.70 9.20
N ILE A 4 -0.38 1.51 7.94
CA ILE A 4 -1.13 1.97 6.76
C ILE A 4 -2.49 1.27 6.70
N ALA A 5 -2.53 -0.04 6.93
CA ALA A 5 -3.77 -0.81 6.90
C ALA A 5 -4.75 -0.37 8.00
N LYS A 6 -4.27 -0.13 9.23
CA LYS A 6 -5.11 0.39 10.32
C LYS A 6 -5.65 1.79 10.01
N HIS A 7 -4.81 2.66 9.48
CA HIS A 7 -5.20 4.02 9.10
C HIS A 7 -6.26 4.03 7.98
N ALA A 8 -6.02 3.26 6.91
CA ALA A 8 -6.95 3.10 5.80
C ALA A 8 -8.32 2.59 6.27
N HIS A 9 -8.32 1.60 7.15
CA HIS A 9 -9.55 1.05 7.71
C HIS A 9 -10.30 2.04 8.59
N SER A 10 -9.61 2.75 9.49
CA SER A 10 -10.22 3.75 10.37
C SER A 10 -10.76 4.97 9.63
N ASN A 11 -10.09 5.40 8.56
CA ASN A 11 -10.44 6.62 7.83
C ASN A 11 -11.31 6.34 6.59
N GLY A 12 -11.59 5.07 6.28
CA GLY A 12 -12.34 4.68 5.08
C GLY A 12 -11.63 5.04 3.77
N SER A 13 -10.29 5.17 3.79
CA SER A 13 -9.47 5.50 2.63
C SER A 13 -8.78 4.27 2.06
N THR A 14 -8.21 4.40 0.86
CA THR A 14 -7.46 3.31 0.25
C THR A 14 -6.09 3.12 0.90
N LEU A 15 -5.50 1.93 0.73
CA LEU A 15 -4.12 1.67 1.17
C LEU A 15 -3.12 2.63 0.52
N ARG A 16 -3.37 3.08 -0.72
CA ARG A 16 -2.52 4.03 -1.43
C ARG A 16 -2.59 5.41 -0.79
N GLU A 17 -3.79 5.95 -0.62
CA GLU A 17 -4.00 7.28 -0.01
C GLU A 17 -3.40 7.32 1.40
N SER A 18 -3.69 6.31 2.23
CA SER A 18 -3.11 6.24 3.57
C SER A 18 -1.58 6.10 3.57
N ALA A 19 -0.99 5.43 2.59
CA ALA A 19 0.46 5.31 2.48
C ALA A 19 1.14 6.65 2.17
N LEU A 20 0.52 7.43 1.28
CA LEU A 20 0.96 8.77 0.89
C LEU A 20 0.76 9.79 2.03
N GLU A 21 -0.41 9.77 2.67
CA GLU A 21 -0.79 10.68 3.76
C GLU A 21 0.12 10.50 4.98
N LEU A 22 0.50 9.26 5.28
CA LEU A 22 1.45 8.96 6.35
C LEU A 22 2.92 9.28 5.96
N GLY A 23 3.17 9.68 4.71
CA GLY A 23 4.52 9.98 4.20
C GLY A 23 5.47 8.78 4.22
N LEU A 24 4.92 7.56 4.27
CA LEU A 24 5.70 6.32 4.41
C LEU A 24 6.14 5.76 3.07
N VAL A 25 5.43 6.10 2.00
CA VAL A 25 5.63 5.55 0.65
C VAL A 25 5.27 6.63 -0.36
N THR A 26 6.05 6.77 -1.44
CA THR A 26 5.67 7.61 -2.58
C THR A 26 4.74 6.85 -3.54
N ASN A 27 4.10 7.56 -4.47
CA ASN A 27 3.27 6.91 -5.50
C ASN A 27 4.06 5.88 -6.31
N ASP A 28 5.26 6.26 -6.77
CA ASP A 28 6.11 5.37 -7.56
C ASP A 28 6.52 4.11 -6.80
N GLN A 29 6.85 4.24 -5.51
CA GLN A 29 7.19 3.10 -4.66
C GLN A 29 5.98 2.19 -4.43
N PHE A 30 4.80 2.77 -4.24
CA PHE A 30 3.57 2.00 -4.12
C PHE A 30 3.28 1.21 -5.40
N ASP A 31 3.44 1.83 -6.57
CA ASP A 31 3.23 1.19 -7.88
C ASP A 31 4.26 0.09 -8.19
N GLN A 32 5.48 0.21 -7.66
CA GLN A 32 6.51 -0.82 -7.77
C GLN A 32 6.24 -2.01 -6.85
N TRP A 33 5.78 -1.76 -5.62
CA TRP A 33 5.61 -2.82 -4.62
C TRP A 33 4.25 -3.52 -4.70
N VAL A 34 3.19 -2.77 -5.01
CA VAL A 34 1.81 -3.26 -5.00
C VAL A 34 1.34 -3.52 -6.43
N ARG A 35 1.75 -4.68 -6.95
CA ARG A 35 1.39 -5.15 -8.29
C ARG A 35 0.59 -6.44 -8.21
N PRO A 36 -0.76 -6.39 -8.25
CA PRO A 36 -1.60 -7.57 -8.05
C PRO A 36 -1.24 -8.75 -8.98
N ARG A 37 -0.85 -8.46 -10.23
CA ARG A 37 -0.44 -9.48 -11.21
C ARG A 37 0.83 -10.24 -10.82
N GLU A 38 1.70 -9.63 -10.03
CA GLU A 38 2.94 -10.22 -9.52
C GLU A 38 2.76 -10.79 -8.09
N MET A 39 1.58 -10.66 -7.49
CA MET A 39 1.26 -11.12 -6.12
C MET A 39 0.45 -12.43 -6.11
N ILE A 40 0.35 -13.12 -7.25
CA ILE A 40 -0.43 -14.35 -7.42
C ILE A 40 0.38 -15.65 -7.19
N GLY A 41 1.65 -15.53 -6.79
CA GLY A 41 2.53 -16.67 -6.55
C GLY A 41 3.79 -16.25 -5.80
N PRO A 42 4.57 -17.21 -5.29
CA PRO A 42 5.86 -16.93 -4.69
C PRO A 42 6.81 -16.31 -5.72
N LYS A 43 7.69 -15.42 -5.27
CA LYS A 43 8.81 -14.91 -6.08
C LYS A 43 9.90 -15.99 -6.07
N GLU A 44 10.37 -16.37 -7.24
CA GLU A 44 11.55 -17.24 -7.44
C GLU A 44 12.81 -16.59 -6.83
#